data_AF-A0A961RZI0-F1
#
_entry.id   AF-A0A961RZI0-F1
#
_cell.length_a   1.000
_cell.length_b   1.000
_cell.length_c   1.000
_cell.angle_alpha   90.00
_cell.angle_beta   90.00
_cell.angle_gamma   90.00
#
_symmetry.space_group_name_H-M   'P 1'
#
loop_
_entity.id
_entity.type
_entity.pdbx_description
1 polymer ?
#
loop_
_entity_poly.entity_id
_entity_poly.type
_entity_poly.pdbx_seq_one_letter_code
_entity_poly.pdbx_strand_id
1 'polypeptide(L)'
;IKNFAEVERQYPYSSWATKSIIMQAYASYVLGSYEDAVVNANRFITLHPGHKDAGYAYYLIAISNYNRISDTKRDQSATVEALQALEEVARRYPGTPYAADAQNKVLIARDHLAGKEMDIGRYYYQHGSYLAGINRFKRVVTEYQDTSQTPEALYRLTEGYMALGVVSEAQTAAAVLGHNYPNSDWYKDAYRLVSSDGQAPVENNESWISKAFKSLNPL
;
A
#
# COMPACT_ATOMS: atom_id res chain seq x y z
N ILE A 1 15.06 12.81 25.83
CA ILE A 1 14.39 11.60 26.38
C ILE A 1 14.55 11.51 27.91
N LYS A 2 15.76 11.38 28.47
CA LYS A 2 15.98 11.25 29.94
C LYS A 2 15.24 12.29 30.79
N ASN A 3 15.29 13.57 30.40
CA ASN A 3 14.60 14.63 31.15
C ASN A 3 13.07 14.49 31.14
N PHE A 4 12.47 13.94 30.08
CA PHE A 4 11.03 13.70 30.04
C PHE A 4 10.62 12.53 30.94
N ALA A 5 11.44 11.47 31.01
CA ALA A 5 11.24 10.38 31.95
C ALA A 5 11.37 10.86 33.40
N GLU A 6 12.28 11.78 33.69
CA GLU A 6 12.40 12.41 35.02
C GLU A 6 11.17 13.23 35.41
N VAL A 7 10.58 13.99 34.48
CA VAL A 7 9.33 14.74 34.73
C VAL A 7 8.20 13.79 35.11
N GLU A 8 8.09 12.66 34.43
CA GLU A 8 7.10 11.63 34.77
C GLU A 8 7.32 11.05 36.17
N ARG A 9 8.58 10.71 36.49
CA ARG A 9 8.95 10.13 37.79
C ARG A 9 8.70 11.08 38.96
N GLN A 10 9.02 12.35 38.79
CA GLN A 10 8.94 13.35 39.86
C GLN A 10 7.53 13.93 40.02
N TYR A 11 6.74 14.01 38.94
CA TYR A 11 5.43 14.67 38.94
C TYR A 11 4.32 13.82 38.29
N PRO A 12 4.10 12.56 38.72
CA PRO A 12 3.30 11.57 37.99
C PRO A 12 1.82 11.93 37.76
N TYR A 13 1.25 12.79 38.61
CA TYR A 13 -0.15 13.22 38.49
C TYR A 13 -0.32 14.59 37.81
N SER A 14 0.77 15.20 37.34
CA SER A 14 0.72 16.49 36.67
C SER A 14 0.34 16.34 35.20
N SER A 15 -0.24 17.40 34.62
CA SER A 15 -0.43 17.47 33.16
C SER A 15 0.89 17.37 32.37
N TRP A 16 2.01 17.71 33.02
CA TRP A 16 3.35 17.57 32.46
C TRP A 16 3.81 16.13 32.35
N ALA A 17 3.36 15.22 33.22
CA ALA A 17 3.67 13.79 33.09
C ALA A 17 3.04 13.19 31.83
N THR A 18 1.75 13.43 31.58
CA THR A 18 1.11 13.00 30.33
C THR A 18 1.82 13.59 29.10
N LYS A 19 2.15 14.89 29.14
CA LYS A 19 2.89 15.53 28.04
C LYS A 19 4.30 14.97 27.88
N SER A 20 4.96 14.56 28.96
CA SER A 20 6.32 14.03 28.87
C SER A 20 6.36 12.67 28.17
N ILE A 21 5.35 11.81 28.36
CA ILE A 21 5.26 10.50 27.69
C ILE A 21 5.18 10.68 26.16
N ILE A 22 4.31 11.55 25.66
CA ILE A 22 4.22 11.76 24.21
C ILE A 22 5.46 12.46 23.64
N MET A 23 6.12 13.32 24.43
CA MET A 23 7.40 13.92 24.04
C MET A 23 8.55 12.92 24.02
N GLN A 24 8.51 11.84 24.82
CA GLN A 24 9.45 10.73 24.70
C GLN A 24 9.29 10.03 23.35
N ALA A 25 8.05 9.72 22.94
CA ALA A 25 7.77 9.13 21.64
C ALA A 25 8.23 10.01 20.47
N TYR A 26 7.89 11.31 20.51
CA TYR A 26 8.33 12.27 19.51
C TYR A 26 9.86 12.39 19.44
N ALA A 27 10.54 12.47 20.60
CA ALA A 27 11.99 12.57 20.64
C ALA A 27 12.66 11.31 20.06
N SER A 28 12.15 10.12 20.37
CA SER A 28 12.63 8.87 19.77
C SER A 28 12.45 8.87 18.24
N TYR A 29 11.31 9.34 17.74
CA TYR A 29 11.06 9.47 16.31
C TYR A 29 12.08 10.41 15.64
N VAL A 30 12.30 11.60 16.20
CA VAL A 30 13.25 12.59 15.67
C VAL A 30 14.69 12.06 15.66
N LEU A 31 15.05 11.20 16.61
CA LEU A 31 16.36 10.56 16.68
C LEU A 31 16.51 9.35 15.74
N GLY A 32 15.46 8.99 14.99
CA GLY A 32 15.45 7.80 14.14
C GLY A 32 15.28 6.48 14.91
N SER A 33 15.07 6.53 16.23
CA SER A 33 14.78 5.38 17.08
C SER A 33 13.30 5.01 16.96
N TYR A 34 12.90 4.54 15.78
CA TYR A 34 11.50 4.32 15.43
C TYR A 34 10.81 3.25 16.29
N GLU A 35 11.51 2.19 16.68
CA GLU A 35 10.94 1.16 17.56
C GLU A 35 10.64 1.72 18.95
N ASP A 36 11.56 2.51 19.53
CA ASP A 36 11.33 3.20 20.80
C ASP A 36 10.19 4.23 20.69
N ALA A 37 10.05 4.88 19.53
CA ALA A 37 8.96 5.81 19.28
C ALA A 37 7.60 5.08 19.33
N VAL A 38 7.51 3.92 18.68
CA VAL A 38 6.31 3.06 18.69
C VAL A 38 6.00 2.59 20.11
N VAL A 39 7.00 2.14 20.88
CA VAL A 39 6.81 1.70 22.27
C VAL A 39 6.26 2.84 23.14
N ASN A 40 6.88 4.01 23.09
CA ASN A 40 6.46 5.16 23.89
C ASN A 40 5.08 5.70 23.48
N ALA A 41 4.76 5.70 22.19
CA ALA A 41 3.45 6.13 21.70
C ALA A 41 2.34 5.15 22.08
N ASN A 42 2.59 3.83 22.00
CA ASN A 42 1.65 2.82 22.50
C ASN A 42 1.40 2.97 24.00
N ARG A 43 2.46 3.23 24.78
CA ARG A 43 2.33 3.50 26.21
C ARG A 43 1.43 4.72 26.48
N PHE A 44 1.57 5.79 25.71
CA PHE A 44 0.69 6.96 25.80
C PHE A 44 -0.78 6.60 25.54
N ILE A 45 -1.06 5.86 24.46
CA ILE A 45 -2.42 5.44 24.10
C ILE A 45 -3.03 4.56 25.19
N THR A 46 -2.27 3.62 25.74
CA THR A 46 -2.74 2.72 26.81
C THR A 46 -3.07 3.47 28.09
N LEU A 47 -2.23 4.43 28.50
CA LEU A 47 -2.43 5.18 29.75
C LEU A 47 -3.45 6.32 29.59
N HIS A 48 -3.57 6.88 28.39
CA HIS A 48 -4.35 8.10 28.13
C HIS A 48 -5.19 8.02 26.83
N PRO A 49 -6.07 7.01 26.66
CA PRO A 49 -6.75 6.74 25.38
C PRO A 49 -7.70 7.86 24.94
N GLY A 50 -8.27 8.63 25.88
CA GLY A 50 -9.17 9.75 25.61
C GLY A 50 -8.49 11.12 25.53
N HIS A 51 -7.15 11.18 25.59
CA HIS A 51 -6.44 12.47 25.56
C HIS A 51 -6.50 13.09 24.16
N LYS A 52 -6.54 14.43 24.09
CA LYS A 52 -6.57 15.19 22.83
C LYS A 52 -5.41 14.86 21.86
N ASP A 53 -4.27 14.42 22.41
CA ASP A 53 -3.08 14.07 21.66
C ASP A 53 -3.02 12.57 21.27
N ALA A 54 -4.06 11.78 21.58
CA ALA A 54 -4.11 10.36 21.20
C ALA A 54 -3.97 10.19 19.68
N GLY A 55 -4.62 11.05 18.87
CA GLY A 55 -4.46 11.05 17.42
C GLY A 55 -3.01 11.26 16.97
N TYR A 56 -2.27 12.14 17.66
CA TYR A 56 -0.85 12.35 17.37
C TYR A 56 0.00 11.15 17.78
N ALA A 57 -0.31 10.47 18.87
CA ALA A 57 0.39 9.25 19.27
C ALA A 57 0.17 8.10 18.26
N TYR A 58 -1.06 7.88 17.79
CA TYR A 58 -1.33 6.93 16.70
C TYR A 58 -0.56 7.29 15.43
N TYR A 59 -0.51 8.58 15.09
CA TYR A 59 0.25 9.07 13.95
C TYR A 59 1.75 8.81 14.12
N LEU A 60 2.34 9.05 15.31
CA LEU A 60 3.74 8.74 15.60
C LEU A 60 4.06 7.26 15.40
N ILE A 61 3.16 6.34 15.77
CA ILE A 61 3.31 4.90 15.50
C ILE A 61 3.38 4.67 13.99
N ALA A 62 2.40 5.21 13.27
CA ALA A 62 2.27 5.01 11.83
C ALA A 62 3.48 5.52 11.05
N ILE A 63 3.94 6.75 11.31
CA ILE A 63 5.09 7.32 10.61
C ILE A 63 6.42 6.69 11.02
N SER A 64 6.52 6.18 12.26
CA SER A 64 7.71 5.44 12.71
C SER A 64 7.83 4.11 11.97
N ASN A 65 6.72 3.39 11.80
CA ASN A 65 6.71 2.17 10.98
C ASN A 65 6.94 2.49 9.49
N TYR A 66 6.35 3.57 8.97
CA TYR A 66 6.56 4.01 7.60
C TYR A 66 8.04 4.29 7.29
N ASN A 67 8.76 4.96 8.20
CA ASN A 67 10.18 5.23 8.00
C ASN A 67 11.09 4.00 8.15
N ARG A 68 10.55 2.85 8.56
CA ARG A 68 11.24 1.55 8.56
C ARG A 68 11.02 0.79 7.24
N ILE A 69 10.18 1.28 6.33
CA ILE A 69 9.95 0.66 5.02
C ILE A 69 11.28 0.56 4.28
N SER A 70 11.55 -0.62 3.75
CA SER A 70 12.76 -0.91 2.98
C SER A 70 12.42 -1.11 1.49
N ASP A 71 13.47 -1.14 0.66
CA ASP A 71 13.37 -1.43 -0.78
C ASP A 71 12.50 -2.67 -1.08
N THR A 72 11.74 -2.65 -2.18
CA THR A 72 10.81 -3.73 -2.58
C THR A 72 11.48 -5.09 -2.67
N LYS A 73 12.78 -5.17 -2.90
CA LYS A 73 13.52 -6.45 -2.97
C LYS A 73 13.69 -7.13 -1.61
N ARG A 74 13.54 -6.41 -0.50
CA ARG A 74 13.70 -6.91 0.87
C ARG A 74 12.39 -7.41 1.48
N ASP A 75 12.44 -7.78 2.76
CA ASP A 75 11.26 -8.13 3.56
C ASP A 75 10.30 -6.93 3.69
N GLN A 76 9.00 -7.21 3.61
CA GLN A 76 7.95 -6.19 3.58
C GLN A 76 7.08 -6.18 4.85
N SER A 77 7.49 -6.87 5.92
CA SER A 77 6.72 -6.89 7.18
C SER A 77 6.53 -5.47 7.74
N ALA A 78 7.58 -4.65 7.69
CA ALA A 78 7.50 -3.24 8.09
C ALA A 78 6.52 -2.42 7.23
N THR A 79 6.43 -2.71 5.93
CA THR A 79 5.47 -2.05 5.03
C THR A 79 4.04 -2.41 5.36
N VAL A 80 3.77 -3.68 5.70
CA VAL A 80 2.44 -4.14 6.14
C VAL A 80 2.07 -3.50 7.49
N GLU A 81 2.99 -3.47 8.45
CA GLU A 81 2.79 -2.80 9.74
C GLU A 81 2.51 -1.30 9.57
N ALA A 82 3.26 -0.64 8.68
CA ALA A 82 3.07 0.77 8.37
C ALA A 82 1.69 1.02 7.74
N LEU A 83 1.32 0.23 6.73
CA LEU A 83 0.02 0.35 6.06
C LEU A 83 -1.14 0.26 7.05
N GLN A 84 -1.15 -0.78 7.89
CA GLN A 84 -2.19 -0.97 8.91
C GLN A 84 -2.26 0.20 9.89
N ALA A 85 -1.11 0.69 10.37
CA ALA A 85 -1.06 1.81 11.29
C ALA A 85 -1.54 3.13 10.65
N LEU A 86 -1.21 3.36 9.38
CA LEU A 86 -1.64 4.55 8.63
C LEU A 86 -3.16 4.52 8.36
N GLU A 87 -3.69 3.37 7.93
CA GLU A 87 -5.13 3.16 7.76
C GLU A 87 -5.88 3.40 9.08
N GLU A 88 -5.31 2.95 10.20
CA GLU A 88 -5.89 3.15 11.52
C GLU A 88 -5.98 4.64 11.91
N VAL A 89 -4.94 5.43 11.59
CA VAL A 89 -4.95 6.89 11.80
C VAL A 89 -6.04 7.54 10.96
N ALA A 90 -6.10 7.21 9.66
CA ALA A 90 -7.08 7.76 8.73
C ALA A 90 -8.53 7.43 9.15
N ARG A 91 -8.76 6.21 9.65
CA ARG A 91 -10.06 5.70 10.08
C ARG A 91 -10.51 6.28 11.43
N ARG A 92 -9.61 6.37 12.42
CA ARG A 92 -9.95 6.83 13.77
C ARG A 92 -9.99 8.34 13.93
N TYR A 93 -9.16 9.07 13.18
CA TYR A 93 -9.00 10.52 13.33
C TYR A 93 -9.24 11.26 12.01
N PRO A 94 -10.38 11.02 11.31
CA PRO A 94 -10.67 11.64 10.03
C PRO A 94 -10.75 13.17 10.16
N GLY A 95 -10.37 13.89 9.09
CA GLY A 95 -10.40 15.36 9.04
C GLY A 95 -9.24 16.06 9.78
N THR A 96 -8.33 15.31 10.40
CA THR A 96 -7.10 15.87 11.00
C THR A 96 -5.98 15.97 9.96
N PRO A 97 -4.98 16.86 10.16
CA PRO A 97 -3.77 16.88 9.32
C PRO A 97 -3.03 15.53 9.31
N TYR A 98 -3.11 14.77 10.40
CA TYR A 98 -2.52 13.44 10.52
C TYR A 98 -3.20 12.42 9.61
N ALA A 99 -4.53 12.45 9.52
CA ALA A 99 -5.27 11.59 8.60
C ALA A 99 -4.96 11.93 7.14
N ALA A 100 -4.87 13.21 6.79
CA ALA A 100 -4.53 13.63 5.44
C ALA A 100 -3.11 13.15 5.02
N ASP A 101 -2.11 13.33 5.89
CA ASP A 101 -0.77 12.80 5.62
C ASP A 101 -0.75 11.27 5.59
N ALA A 102 -1.45 10.61 6.53
CA ALA A 102 -1.52 9.15 6.58
C ALA A 102 -2.12 8.56 5.30
N GLN A 103 -3.20 9.15 4.77
CA GLN A 103 -3.83 8.73 3.52
C GLN A 103 -2.85 8.81 2.33
N ASN A 104 -2.06 9.88 2.22
CA ASN A 104 -1.04 9.98 1.17
C ASN A 104 0.02 8.88 1.31
N LYS A 105 0.43 8.58 2.55
CA LYS A 105 1.41 7.51 2.82
C LYS A 105 0.85 6.11 2.64
N VAL A 106 -0.45 5.89 2.84
CA VAL A 106 -1.15 4.63 2.50
C VAL A 106 -0.94 4.32 1.02
N LEU A 107 -1.14 5.30 0.12
CA LEU A 107 -0.95 5.11 -1.32
C LEU A 107 0.49 4.66 -1.65
N ILE A 108 1.48 5.27 -1.00
CA ILE A 108 2.90 4.91 -1.20
C ILE A 108 3.18 3.50 -0.67
N ALA A 109 2.72 3.16 0.54
CA ALA A 109 2.92 1.83 1.12
C ALA A 109 2.26 0.74 0.26
N ARG A 110 1.05 1.00 -0.26
CA ARG A 110 0.35 0.12 -1.21
C ARG A 110 1.14 -0.06 -2.50
N ASP A 111 1.71 1.01 -3.05
CA ASP A 111 2.54 0.94 -4.26
C ASP A 111 3.81 0.10 -4.06
N HIS A 112 4.45 0.20 -2.89
CA HIS A 112 5.59 -0.66 -2.53
C HIS A 112 5.21 -2.16 -2.48
N LEU A 113 4.06 -2.48 -1.88
CA LEU A 113 3.56 -3.86 -1.81
C LEU A 113 3.20 -4.39 -3.20
N ALA A 114 2.56 -3.56 -4.04
CA ALA A 114 2.29 -3.89 -5.43
C ALA A 114 3.58 -4.11 -6.22
N GLY A 115 4.58 -3.24 -6.02
CA GLY A 115 5.91 -3.33 -6.64
C GLY A 115 6.61 -4.65 -6.30
N LYS A 116 6.47 -5.14 -5.06
CA LYS A 116 6.96 -6.48 -4.68
C LYS A 116 6.36 -7.58 -5.52
N GLU A 117 5.04 -7.59 -5.69
CA GLU A 117 4.35 -8.61 -6.51
C GLU A 117 4.77 -8.48 -7.98
N MET A 118 4.95 -7.26 -8.49
CA MET A 118 5.46 -7.02 -9.84
C MET A 118 6.87 -7.58 -10.02
N ASP A 119 7.79 -7.35 -9.08
CA ASP A 119 9.15 -7.86 -9.13
C ASP A 119 9.18 -9.40 -9.20
N ILE A 120 8.37 -10.06 -8.34
CA ILE A 120 8.25 -11.52 -8.34
C ILE A 120 7.60 -12.02 -9.64
N GLY A 121 6.57 -11.34 -10.14
CA GLY A 121 5.89 -11.68 -11.38
C GLY A 121 6.81 -11.59 -12.60
N ARG A 122 7.57 -10.49 -12.71
CA ARG A 122 8.60 -10.30 -13.75
C ARG A 122 9.67 -11.39 -13.68
N TYR A 123 10.13 -11.73 -12.48
CA TYR A 123 11.06 -12.84 -12.30
C TYR A 123 10.50 -14.16 -12.87
N TYR A 124 9.23 -14.50 -12.59
CA TYR A 124 8.63 -15.70 -13.16
C TYR A 124 8.52 -15.66 -14.69
N TYR A 125 8.16 -14.52 -15.28
CA TYR A 125 8.09 -14.37 -16.75
C TYR A 125 9.45 -14.54 -17.41
N GLN A 126 10.51 -13.98 -16.81
CA GLN A 126 11.88 -14.16 -17.30
C GLN A 126 12.32 -15.63 -17.33
N HIS A 127 11.68 -16.49 -16.53
CA HIS A 127 11.98 -17.93 -16.45
C HIS A 127 10.88 -18.79 -17.10
N GLY A 128 10.02 -18.20 -17.95
CA GLY A 128 8.96 -18.92 -18.68
C GLY A 128 7.80 -19.43 -17.83
N SER A 129 7.73 -19.06 -16.55
CA SER A 129 6.71 -19.51 -15.59
C SER A 129 5.49 -18.59 -15.62
N TYR A 130 4.79 -18.53 -16.77
CA TYR A 130 3.69 -17.59 -17.00
C TYR A 130 2.56 -17.72 -15.97
N LEU A 131 2.13 -18.94 -15.62
CA LEU A 131 1.07 -19.13 -14.63
C LEU A 131 1.42 -18.55 -13.25
N ALA A 132 2.67 -18.73 -12.81
CA ALA A 132 3.14 -18.17 -11.54
C ALA A 132 3.18 -16.64 -11.59
N GLY A 133 3.65 -16.05 -12.70
CA GLY A 133 3.64 -14.61 -12.89
C GLY A 133 2.22 -14.02 -12.96
N ILE A 134 1.30 -14.68 -13.68
CA ILE A 134 -0.12 -14.29 -13.74
C ILE A 134 -0.72 -14.21 -12.35
N ASN A 135 -0.45 -15.18 -11.47
CA ASN A 135 -0.95 -15.15 -10.10
C ASN A 135 -0.43 -13.94 -9.30
N ARG A 136 0.80 -13.48 -9.58
CA ARG A 136 1.36 -12.27 -8.95
C ARG A 136 0.72 -10.99 -9.49
N PHE A 137 0.61 -10.85 -10.81
CA PHE A 137 -0.03 -9.69 -11.43
C PHE A 137 -1.52 -9.61 -11.11
N LYS A 138 -2.18 -10.76 -10.96
CA LYS A 138 -3.56 -10.84 -10.47
C LYS A 138 -3.71 -10.18 -9.10
N ARG A 139 -2.79 -10.45 -8.15
CA ARG A 139 -2.83 -9.80 -6.83
C ARG A 139 -2.71 -8.29 -6.93
N VAL A 140 -1.85 -7.77 -7.80
CA VAL A 140 -1.77 -6.31 -8.07
C VAL A 140 -3.14 -5.79 -8.52
N VAL A 141 -3.77 -6.48 -9.48
CA VAL A 141 -5.07 -6.10 -10.04
C VAL A 141 -6.26 -6.36 -9.11
N THR A 142 -6.14 -7.15 -8.04
CA THR A 142 -7.26 -7.40 -7.11
C THR A 142 -7.10 -6.71 -5.76
N GLU A 143 -5.87 -6.49 -5.31
CA GLU A 143 -5.57 -5.94 -3.98
C GLU A 143 -5.04 -4.49 -4.05
N TYR A 144 -4.43 -4.08 -5.17
CA TYR A 144 -3.65 -2.84 -5.30
C TYR A 144 -4.01 -2.01 -6.55
N GLN A 145 -5.29 -2.01 -6.93
CA GLN A 145 -5.80 -1.43 -8.19
C GLN A 145 -5.60 0.09 -8.33
N ASP A 146 -5.42 0.78 -7.22
CA ASP A 146 -5.18 2.21 -7.08
C ASP A 146 -3.69 2.59 -7.18
N THR A 147 -2.80 1.61 -7.37
CA THR A 147 -1.36 1.84 -7.45
C THR A 147 -0.87 2.11 -8.86
N SER A 148 0.32 2.71 -8.96
CA SER A 148 0.96 3.00 -10.25
C SER A 148 1.41 1.73 -11.00
N GLN A 149 1.44 0.59 -10.31
CA GLN A 149 1.81 -0.72 -10.85
C GLN A 149 0.68 -1.37 -11.66
N THR A 150 -0.57 -0.93 -11.47
CA THR A 150 -1.76 -1.54 -12.07
C THR A 150 -1.73 -1.59 -13.61
N PRO A 151 -1.32 -0.53 -14.34
CA PRO A 151 -1.25 -0.56 -15.80
C PRO A 151 -0.28 -1.62 -16.32
N GLU A 152 0.91 -1.73 -15.73
CA GLU A 152 1.88 -2.76 -16.12
C GLU A 152 1.33 -4.15 -15.79
N ALA A 153 0.72 -4.33 -14.62
CA ALA A 153 0.15 -5.62 -14.22
C ALA A 153 -0.91 -6.12 -15.21
N LEU A 154 -1.80 -5.24 -15.68
CA LEU A 154 -2.80 -5.57 -16.70
C LEU A 154 -2.17 -5.93 -18.05
N TYR A 155 -1.13 -5.20 -18.48
CA TYR A 155 -0.38 -5.55 -19.68
C TYR A 155 0.28 -6.93 -19.53
N ARG A 156 0.92 -7.21 -18.39
CA ARG A 156 1.55 -8.51 -18.14
C ARG A 156 0.52 -9.63 -18.08
N LEU A 157 -0.65 -9.42 -17.51
CA LEU A 157 -1.76 -10.38 -17.58
C LEU A 157 -2.17 -10.66 -19.04
N THR A 158 -2.25 -9.61 -19.87
CA THR A 158 -2.49 -9.75 -21.32
C THR A 158 -1.42 -10.66 -21.95
N GLU A 159 -0.14 -10.36 -21.70
CA GLU A 159 1.02 -11.13 -22.20
C GLU A 159 0.96 -12.61 -21.78
N GLY A 160 0.75 -12.88 -20.49
CA GLY A 160 0.67 -14.25 -19.98
C GLY A 160 -0.53 -15.02 -20.51
N TYR A 161 -1.71 -14.40 -20.60
CA TYR A 161 -2.89 -15.08 -21.10
C TYR A 161 -2.80 -15.35 -22.60
N MET A 162 -2.19 -14.46 -23.40
CA MET A 162 -1.87 -14.74 -24.80
C MET A 162 -0.91 -15.92 -24.91
N ALA A 163 0.18 -15.92 -24.12
CA ALA A 163 1.17 -17.00 -24.13
C ALA A 163 0.58 -18.37 -23.76
N LEU A 164 -0.45 -18.41 -22.91
CA LEU A 164 -1.16 -19.63 -22.51
C LEU A 164 -2.37 -19.97 -23.40
N GLY A 165 -2.69 -19.14 -24.40
CA GLY A 165 -3.86 -19.34 -25.27
C GLY A 165 -5.21 -19.06 -24.61
N VAL A 166 -5.23 -18.39 -23.46
CA VAL A 166 -6.47 -17.98 -22.76
C VAL A 166 -6.95 -16.64 -23.30
N VAL A 167 -7.27 -16.64 -24.59
CA VAL A 167 -7.51 -15.44 -25.39
C VAL A 167 -8.56 -14.50 -24.79
N SER A 168 -9.69 -15.03 -24.33
CA SER A 168 -10.76 -14.21 -23.74
C SER A 168 -10.30 -13.40 -22.53
N GLU A 169 -9.39 -13.93 -21.70
CA GLU A 169 -8.86 -13.21 -20.54
C GLU A 169 -7.81 -12.17 -20.96
N ALA A 170 -7.01 -12.48 -21.99
CA ALA A 170 -6.08 -11.51 -22.56
C ALA A 170 -6.81 -10.29 -23.16
N GLN A 171 -7.84 -10.53 -23.97
CA GLN A 171 -8.67 -9.49 -24.56
C GLN A 171 -9.33 -8.63 -23.46
N THR A 172 -9.80 -9.27 -22.39
CA THR A 172 -10.40 -8.57 -21.26
C THR A 172 -9.38 -7.70 -20.52
N ALA A 173 -8.20 -8.24 -20.22
CA ALA A 173 -7.12 -7.48 -19.57
C ALA A 173 -6.74 -6.23 -20.39
N ALA A 174 -6.59 -6.38 -21.70
CA ALA A 174 -6.28 -5.28 -22.61
C ALA A 174 -7.43 -4.26 -22.71
N ALA A 175 -8.69 -4.71 -22.72
CA ALA A 175 -9.86 -3.84 -22.76
C ALA A 175 -9.99 -3.01 -21.48
N VAL A 176 -9.85 -3.65 -20.31
CA VAL A 176 -9.85 -2.98 -19.00
C VAL A 176 -8.69 -2.00 -18.89
N LEU A 177 -7.50 -2.37 -19.39
CA LEU A 177 -6.35 -1.47 -19.45
C LEU A 177 -6.63 -0.24 -20.33
N GLY A 178 -7.21 -0.45 -21.52
CA GLY A 178 -7.57 0.65 -22.42
C GLY A 178 -8.65 1.57 -21.86
N HIS A 179 -9.62 1.02 -21.13
CA HIS A 179 -10.67 1.81 -20.52
C HIS A 179 -10.15 2.72 -19.39
N ASN A 180 -9.33 2.16 -18.48
CA ASN A 180 -8.86 2.87 -17.29
C ASN A 180 -7.58 3.69 -17.54
N TYR A 181 -6.73 3.27 -18.49
CA TYR A 181 -5.42 3.87 -18.76
C TYR A 181 -5.16 4.06 -20.27
N PRO A 182 -6.05 4.74 -21.02
CA PRO A 182 -6.02 4.82 -22.49
C PRO A 182 -4.74 5.44 -23.07
N ASN A 183 -4.06 6.30 -22.31
CA ASN A 183 -2.85 7.00 -22.75
C ASN A 183 -1.55 6.31 -22.32
N SER A 184 -1.63 5.19 -21.59
CA SER A 184 -0.44 4.47 -21.13
C SER A 184 0.30 3.77 -22.27
N ASP A 185 1.62 3.72 -22.21
CA ASP A 185 2.41 2.92 -23.16
C ASP A 185 2.07 1.43 -23.05
N TRP A 186 1.74 0.97 -21.84
CA TRP A 186 1.23 -0.37 -21.57
C TRP A 186 -0.01 -0.72 -22.39
N TYR A 187 -0.95 0.22 -22.56
CA TYR A 187 -2.13 -0.03 -23.40
C TYR A 187 -1.76 -0.16 -24.87
N LYS A 188 -0.86 0.69 -25.39
CA LYS A 188 -0.39 0.60 -26.78
C LYS A 188 0.25 -0.76 -27.05
N ASP A 189 0.99 -1.28 -26.08
CA ASP A 189 1.64 -2.58 -26.17
C ASP A 189 0.62 -3.73 -26.10
N ALA A 190 -0.32 -3.68 -25.16
CA ALA A 190 -1.41 -4.66 -25.03
C ALA A 190 -2.27 -4.72 -26.30
N TYR A 191 -2.63 -3.55 -26.85
CA TYR A 191 -3.43 -3.45 -28.07
C TYR A 191 -2.71 -4.12 -29.24
N ARG A 192 -1.42 -3.82 -29.44
CA ARG A 192 -0.61 -4.43 -30.51
C ARG A 192 -0.51 -5.95 -30.34
N LEU A 193 -0.32 -6.42 -29.11
CA LEU A 193 -0.21 -7.84 -28.81
C LEU A 193 -1.50 -8.60 -29.10
N VAL A 194 -2.66 -8.08 -28.68
CA VAL A 194 -3.95 -8.73 -28.96
C VAL A 194 -4.30 -8.64 -30.44
N SER A 195 -3.94 -7.53 -31.10
CA SER A 195 -4.28 -7.31 -32.51
C SER A 195 -3.42 -8.10 -33.50
N SER A 196 -2.27 -8.65 -33.08
CA SER A 196 -1.39 -9.40 -33.99
C SER A 196 -2.05 -10.66 -34.57
N ASP A 197 -3.01 -11.23 -33.84
CA ASP A 197 -3.71 -12.46 -34.23
C ASP A 197 -5.07 -12.16 -34.91
N GLY A 198 -5.27 -10.93 -35.39
CA GLY A 198 -6.51 -10.49 -36.03
C GLY A 198 -7.67 -10.25 -35.06
N GLN A 199 -7.39 -10.21 -33.75
CA GLN A 199 -8.36 -9.95 -32.71
C GLN A 199 -8.36 -8.47 -32.30
N ALA A 200 -9.28 -8.09 -31.42
CA ALA A 200 -9.28 -6.77 -30.79
C ALA A 200 -9.50 -6.94 -29.28
N PRO A 201 -9.10 -5.96 -28.44
CA PRO A 201 -9.49 -5.94 -27.04
C PRO A 201 -11.02 -5.91 -26.91
N VAL A 202 -11.57 -6.95 -26.28
CA VAL A 202 -13.01 -7.11 -26.02
C VAL A 202 -13.16 -7.54 -24.58
N GLU A 203 -13.90 -6.77 -23.79
CA GLU A 203 -14.14 -7.07 -22.39
C GLU A 203 -15.18 -8.18 -22.25
N ASN A 204 -14.82 -9.27 -21.56
CA ASN A 204 -15.79 -10.22 -21.04
C ASN A 204 -16.25 -9.79 -19.65
N ASN A 205 -17.53 -9.43 -19.52
CA ASN A 205 -18.11 -8.98 -18.25
C ASN A 205 -18.10 -10.04 -17.14
N GLU A 206 -17.97 -11.32 -17.47
CA GLU A 206 -17.91 -12.43 -16.51
C GLU A 206 -16.50 -12.73 -16.02
N SER A 207 -15.47 -12.18 -16.68
CA SER A 207 -14.07 -12.32 -16.27
C SER A 207 -13.87 -11.77 -14.86
N TRP A 208 -12.95 -12.42 -14.14
CA TRP A 208 -12.54 -11.94 -12.82
C TRP A 208 -11.88 -10.55 -12.89
N ILE A 209 -11.25 -10.18 -14.01
CA ILE A 209 -10.60 -8.88 -14.21
C ILE A 209 -11.66 -7.78 -14.21
N SER A 210 -12.69 -7.95 -15.03
CA SER A 210 -13.83 -7.02 -15.13
C SER A 210 -14.54 -6.89 -13.79
N LYS A 211 -14.75 -8.01 -13.07
CA LYS A 211 -15.34 -8.02 -11.73
C LYS A 211 -14.50 -7.24 -10.72
N ALA A 212 -13.17 -7.38 -10.75
CA ALA A 212 -12.28 -6.65 -9.87
C ALA A 212 -12.37 -5.13 -10.07
N PHE A 213 -12.45 -4.64 -11.31
CA PHE A 213 -12.54 -3.19 -11.56
C PHE A 213 -13.93 -2.62 -11.29
N LYS A 214 -14.99 -3.39 -11.51
CA LYS A 214 -16.37 -2.97 -11.16
C LYS A 214 -16.58 -2.76 -9.67
N SER A 215 -15.88 -3.49 -8.80
CA SER A 215 -16.03 -3.31 -7.34
C SER A 215 -15.47 -1.98 -6.82
N LEU A 216 -14.61 -1.29 -7.59
CA LEU A 216 -14.00 -0.02 -7.17
C LEU A 216 -14.78 1.21 -7.66
N ASN A 217 -15.41 1.11 -8.83
CA ASN A 217 -16.28 2.14 -9.39
C ASN A 217 -17.66 1.52 -9.67
N PRO A 218 -18.50 1.33 -8.63
CA PRO A 218 -19.91 1.05 -8.87
C PRO A 218 -20.50 2.28 -9.56
N LEU A 219 -20.90 2.10 -10.82
CA LEU A 219 -21.70 3.09 -11.56
C LEU A 219 -22.92 3.54 -10.74
#